data_AF-A0A4W4EJ39-F1
#
_entry.id   AF-A0A4W4EJ39-F1
#
_cell.length_a   1.000
_cell.length_b   1.000
_cell.length_c   1.000
_cell.angle_alpha   90.00
_cell.angle_beta   90.00
_cell.angle_gamma   90.00
#
_symmetry.space_group_name_H-M   'P 1'
#
loop_
_entity.id
_entity.type
_entity.pdbx_description
1 polymer ?
#
loop_
_entity_poly.entity_id
_entity_poly.type
_entity_poly.pdbx_seq_one_letter_code
_entity_poly.pdbx_strand_id
1 'polypeptide(L)'
;MSQESQHGKWTLSDSDDDDNLIPPTPPKDTNKFQPSLKTENISVPHMGSEARQAAHFNESDPVKYENSPSHEVKRKREPDEGGWNLSSSDEEAPSSAPKVKPKQSRSSPPRKKTQDTRPPSPHGVSYYKEEPSDFFEADLSAMNNSYRFYLNKVSGIDKKYNTGALHIKEILSPMFGTLKESVQFNYCFDIPWMVQQYPPEFRTKPVVIVHGEKRESKARLIQQAQPYSHIRFCQAKLDIAFGTHHTKMMLLWYEEGFRVIILTSNLIRADWYQKTQGLWMSPLYPRLPEGSPETAGESPTHFKRDLLEYLRAYRAPELAEWIDRIKEHDLSETRIYLIGSTPGRFQGPDMEKWGHLKLRKLLSENACPVQNMEKWPVIGQFSSIGSMGLDKTKWLAAEFQRTLTTLGKAGNSLGSAETPLLLVYPSVDDVRTSLEGYPAGGSLPYSIQTAQKQLWLHSYFHHWRAETSGRSSAMPHIKIYTRASPDFSQLAWFLVTSANLSKAAWGALEKNNTQMMVLDINNIFPMSTTSTGLPVPFDLPPHRYSSRDQPWIWNIPYTQAPDTHGNVWVPS
;
A
#
# COMPACT_ATOMS: atom_id res chain seq x y z
N MET A 1 -52.26 -17.65 -9.28
CA MET A 1 -53.37 -17.53 -10.26
C MET A 1 -53.57 -16.03 -10.50
N SER A 2 -53.65 -15.53 -11.73
CA SER A 2 -53.59 -16.23 -13.02
C SER A 2 -53.31 -15.28 -14.21
N GLN A 3 -52.56 -15.81 -15.19
CA GLN A 3 -52.49 -15.46 -16.61
C GLN A 3 -51.83 -14.16 -17.09
N GLU A 4 -51.39 -14.25 -18.35
CA GLU A 4 -50.41 -13.42 -19.05
C GLU A 4 -51.02 -12.81 -20.33
N SER A 5 -50.39 -11.75 -20.86
CA SER A 5 -50.21 -11.52 -22.31
C SER A 5 -49.09 -10.49 -22.48
N GLN A 6 -47.89 -10.86 -22.95
CA GLN A 6 -47.49 -11.10 -24.36
C GLN A 6 -47.64 -9.88 -25.29
N HIS A 7 -46.49 -9.35 -25.74
CA HIS A 7 -46.01 -9.29 -27.14
C HIS A 7 -44.61 -8.61 -27.16
N GLY A 8 -43.66 -8.99 -28.02
CA GLY A 8 -43.63 -10.08 -28.99
C GLY A 8 -42.19 -10.42 -29.41
N LYS A 9 -42.02 -11.55 -30.15
CA LYS A 9 -40.76 -11.97 -30.78
C LYS A 9 -40.83 -11.77 -32.30
N TRP A 10 -39.67 -11.72 -32.94
CA TRP A 10 -39.48 -12.10 -34.35
C TRP A 10 -38.36 -13.14 -34.44
N THR A 11 -38.34 -13.97 -35.49
CA THR A 11 -37.52 -15.18 -35.58
C THR A 11 -36.86 -15.39 -36.94
N LEU A 12 -35.71 -16.07 -36.88
CA LEU A 12 -34.87 -16.70 -37.90
C LEU A 12 -35.56 -17.19 -39.20
N SER A 13 -34.84 -17.03 -40.32
CA SER A 13 -34.60 -18.04 -41.38
C SER A 13 -33.63 -17.49 -42.44
N ASP A 14 -32.91 -18.22 -43.31
CA ASP A 14 -31.76 -19.17 -43.16
C ASP A 14 -30.84 -18.92 -44.42
N SER A 15 -29.82 -19.66 -44.89
CA SER A 15 -29.19 -20.98 -44.62
C SER A 15 -27.74 -21.03 -45.20
N ASP A 16 -27.02 -22.13 -44.90
CA ASP A 16 -26.00 -22.96 -45.63
C ASP A 16 -25.54 -22.55 -47.06
N ASP A 17 -24.29 -22.81 -47.53
CA ASP A 17 -23.56 -24.11 -47.64
C ASP A 17 -22.00 -24.03 -47.48
N ASP A 18 -21.35 -25.21 -47.39
CA ASP A 18 -19.90 -25.49 -47.21
C ASP A 18 -19.01 -25.34 -48.48
N ASP A 19 -17.68 -25.17 -48.32
CA ASP A 19 -16.65 -26.23 -48.57
C ASP A 19 -15.18 -25.80 -48.25
N ASN A 20 -14.22 -26.73 -48.37
CA ASN A 20 -12.85 -26.73 -47.85
C ASN A 20 -11.75 -26.33 -48.87
N LEU A 21 -10.54 -25.95 -48.39
CA LEU A 21 -9.20 -26.52 -48.76
C LEU A 21 -7.98 -25.61 -48.42
N ILE A 22 -6.83 -26.25 -48.12
CA ILE A 22 -5.49 -25.67 -47.78
C ILE A 22 -4.40 -26.73 -48.11
N PRO A 23 -3.11 -26.44 -48.46
CA PRO A 23 -2.45 -25.30 -49.11
C PRO A 23 -1.82 -25.71 -50.49
N PRO A 24 -0.84 -24.98 -51.09
CA PRO A 24 0.59 -25.36 -50.91
C PRO A 24 1.66 -24.23 -51.06
N THR A 25 2.94 -24.61 -50.93
CA THR A 25 4.21 -23.88 -51.25
C THR A 25 5.27 -24.95 -51.61
N PRO A 26 6.49 -24.66 -52.15
CA PRO A 26 7.12 -23.40 -52.61
C PRO A 26 7.60 -23.49 -54.10
N PRO A 27 8.58 -22.67 -54.56
CA PRO A 27 9.96 -23.20 -54.70
C PRO A 27 11.08 -22.22 -54.30
N LYS A 28 12.35 -22.56 -54.63
CA LYS A 28 13.60 -21.85 -54.25
C LYS A 28 14.29 -21.21 -55.47
N ASP A 29 15.22 -20.28 -55.22
CA ASP A 29 16.58 -20.20 -55.80
C ASP A 29 17.37 -19.09 -55.07
N THR A 30 18.41 -19.41 -54.28
CA THR A 30 19.84 -19.45 -54.64
C THR A 30 20.43 -18.22 -55.35
N ASN A 31 21.29 -17.49 -54.63
CA ASN A 31 22.67 -17.31 -55.11
C ASN A 31 23.69 -17.11 -53.97
N LYS A 32 24.97 -17.32 -54.26
CA LYS A 32 26.10 -17.22 -53.32
C LYS A 32 26.88 -15.92 -53.55
N PHE A 33 27.54 -15.38 -52.53
CA PHE A 33 28.98 -15.05 -52.59
C PHE A 33 29.56 -14.72 -51.20
N GLN A 34 30.83 -15.07 -51.01
CA GLN A 34 31.71 -14.77 -49.88
C GLN A 34 33.13 -14.63 -50.47
N PRO A 35 34.06 -13.85 -49.89
CA PRO A 35 35.16 -14.52 -49.16
C PRO A 35 35.86 -13.71 -48.04
N SER A 36 36.68 -14.42 -47.25
CA SER A 36 37.94 -14.02 -46.55
C SER A 36 38.03 -12.69 -45.76
N LEU A 37 38.26 -12.66 -44.44
CA LEU A 37 39.43 -13.13 -43.63
C LEU A 37 40.69 -12.23 -43.67
N LYS A 38 40.97 -11.49 -42.58
CA LYS A 38 42.14 -11.70 -41.68
C LYS A 38 42.24 -10.68 -40.52
N THR A 39 42.79 -11.19 -39.39
CA THR A 39 43.53 -10.61 -38.23
C THR A 39 43.76 -9.08 -38.11
N GLU A 40 43.93 -8.50 -36.91
CA GLU A 40 44.72 -8.99 -35.76
C GLU A 40 44.26 -8.51 -34.35
N ASN A 41 45.05 -8.78 -33.29
CA ASN A 41 44.68 -8.65 -31.87
C ASN A 41 44.81 -7.24 -31.25
N ILE A 42 44.09 -6.98 -30.14
CA ILE A 42 44.60 -6.33 -28.90
C ILE A 42 43.65 -6.62 -27.71
N SER A 43 44.12 -6.41 -26.48
CA SER A 43 43.60 -7.00 -25.23
C SER A 43 42.49 -6.23 -24.49
N VAL A 44 41.90 -6.92 -23.50
CA VAL A 44 40.93 -6.46 -22.49
C VAL A 44 41.40 -5.23 -21.69
N PRO A 45 40.46 -4.52 -21.03
CA PRO A 45 40.42 -4.64 -19.57
C PRO A 45 39.04 -5.02 -19.02
N HIS A 46 39.04 -5.90 -18.01
CA HIS A 46 37.86 -6.41 -17.32
C HIS A 46 37.56 -5.56 -16.09
N MET A 47 36.39 -4.91 -16.03
CA MET A 47 35.97 -4.11 -14.87
C MET A 47 34.72 -4.73 -14.23
N GLY A 48 34.94 -5.76 -13.41
CA GLY A 48 33.92 -6.30 -12.51
C GLY A 48 33.90 -5.51 -11.20
N SER A 49 32.71 -5.19 -10.67
CA SER A 49 32.59 -4.47 -9.40
C SER A 49 32.91 -5.36 -8.20
N GLU A 50 33.65 -4.82 -7.23
CA GLU A 50 34.16 -5.51 -6.04
C GLU A 50 33.03 -6.13 -5.18
N ALA A 51 31.83 -5.55 -5.22
CA ALA A 51 30.62 -6.11 -4.61
C ALA A 51 30.29 -7.56 -5.05
N ARG A 52 30.74 -8.01 -6.23
CA ARG A 52 30.59 -9.41 -6.68
C ARG A 52 31.61 -10.36 -6.05
N GLN A 53 32.75 -9.86 -5.56
CA GLN A 53 33.77 -10.67 -4.89
C GLN A 53 33.43 -10.90 -3.41
N ALA A 54 32.88 -9.89 -2.73
CA ALA A 54 32.39 -10.03 -1.36
C ALA A 54 31.30 -11.11 -1.20
N ALA A 55 30.39 -11.22 -2.18
CA ALA A 55 29.32 -12.22 -2.17
C ALA A 55 29.85 -13.67 -2.17
N HIS A 56 30.86 -13.99 -3.00
CA HIS A 56 31.44 -15.33 -3.05
C HIS A 56 32.37 -15.65 -1.87
N PHE A 57 32.98 -14.65 -1.22
CA PHE A 57 33.87 -14.90 -0.09
C PHE A 57 33.08 -15.46 1.12
N ASN A 58 31.90 -14.91 1.39
CA ASN A 58 31.04 -15.30 2.51
C ASN A 58 30.36 -16.67 2.34
N GLU A 59 30.39 -17.29 1.16
CA GLU A 59 29.97 -18.69 0.99
C GLU A 59 30.96 -19.70 1.60
N SER A 60 32.21 -19.29 1.83
CA SER A 60 33.33 -20.24 1.99
C SER A 60 33.76 -20.57 3.42
N ASP A 61 33.55 -19.69 4.42
CA ASP A 61 34.01 -19.95 5.80
C ASP A 61 33.15 -19.27 6.90
N PRO A 62 32.09 -19.94 7.42
CA PRO A 62 31.21 -19.38 8.45
C PRO A 62 31.79 -19.55 9.87
N VAL A 63 32.42 -18.49 10.38
CA VAL A 63 33.02 -18.45 11.73
C VAL A 63 31.98 -18.71 12.84
N LYS A 64 32.25 -19.72 13.67
CA LYS A 64 31.48 -20.04 14.89
C LYS A 64 32.12 -19.39 16.11
N TYR A 65 31.31 -18.95 17.07
CA TYR A 65 31.76 -18.65 18.43
C TYR A 65 30.72 -19.01 19.48
N GLU A 66 31.18 -19.25 20.72
CA GLU A 66 30.40 -19.91 21.78
C GLU A 66 29.72 -18.94 22.76
N ASN A 67 28.66 -19.39 23.42
CA ASN A 67 27.90 -18.64 24.42
C ASN A 67 28.35 -18.98 25.86
N SER A 68 28.22 -18.02 26.78
CA SER A 68 28.15 -18.29 28.23
C SER A 68 27.31 -17.23 28.96
N PRO A 69 26.53 -17.56 30.03
CA PRO A 69 25.43 -16.71 30.49
C PRO A 69 25.53 -16.17 31.93
N SER A 70 24.87 -15.03 32.19
CA SER A 70 24.59 -14.46 33.53
C SER A 70 23.60 -13.29 33.41
N HIS A 71 22.72 -12.94 34.35
CA HIS A 71 22.21 -13.60 35.57
C HIS A 71 20.83 -12.97 35.93
N GLU A 72 19.93 -13.68 36.63
CA GLU A 72 18.65 -13.11 37.11
C GLU A 72 18.81 -12.12 38.28
N VAL A 73 17.92 -11.12 38.36
CA VAL A 73 17.57 -10.39 39.60
C VAL A 73 16.04 -10.29 39.70
N LYS A 74 15.47 -10.35 40.92
CA LYS A 74 14.03 -10.55 41.18
C LYS A 74 13.40 -9.49 42.11
N ARG A 75 12.07 -9.34 41.98
CA ARG A 75 11.11 -8.59 42.85
C ARG A 75 11.13 -7.04 42.66
N LYS A 76 10.06 -6.29 43.00
CA LYS A 76 8.84 -6.57 43.80
C LYS A 76 7.58 -5.87 43.22
N ARG A 77 6.41 -6.00 43.87
CA ARG A 77 5.05 -5.66 43.38
C ARG A 77 4.35 -4.54 44.18
N GLU A 78 3.55 -3.73 43.47
CA GLU A 78 2.20 -3.16 43.80
C GLU A 78 2.01 -2.32 45.09
N PRO A 79 0.88 -1.58 45.29
CA PRO A 79 -0.29 -1.27 44.42
C PRO A 79 -0.29 0.24 43.97
N ASP A 80 -1.32 0.93 43.47
CA ASP A 80 -2.79 0.86 43.64
C ASP A 80 -3.61 1.56 42.52
N GLU A 81 -4.95 1.53 42.59
CA GLU A 81 -5.91 1.86 41.52
C GLU A 81 -6.21 3.38 41.30
N GLY A 82 -6.74 3.71 40.10
CA GLY A 82 -7.12 5.09 39.73
C GLY A 82 -7.92 5.20 38.42
N GLY A 83 -8.92 4.34 38.22
CA GLY A 83 -9.64 4.23 36.93
C GLY A 83 -10.63 5.37 36.64
N TRP A 84 -10.50 6.02 35.48
CA TRP A 84 -11.46 7.03 34.98
C TRP A 84 -11.79 6.81 33.49
N ASN A 85 -12.97 6.25 33.23
CA ASN A 85 -13.56 6.19 31.90
C ASN A 85 -14.29 7.50 31.59
N LEU A 86 -13.99 8.18 30.48
CA LEU A 86 -14.89 9.17 29.89
C LEU A 86 -14.97 9.04 28.37
N SER A 87 -16.21 8.97 27.89
CA SER A 87 -16.59 9.01 26.47
C SER A 87 -16.61 10.45 25.95
N SER A 88 -16.54 10.62 24.63
CA SER A 88 -16.86 11.86 23.95
C SER A 88 -18.35 12.20 24.06
N SER A 89 -18.67 13.49 24.17
CA SER A 89 -19.73 14.14 23.38
C SER A 89 -19.42 15.62 23.25
N ASP A 90 -19.53 16.15 22.02
CA ASP A 90 -19.96 17.53 21.84
C ASP A 90 -21.50 17.58 21.98
N GLU A 91 -22.05 18.74 22.35
CA GLU A 91 -23.37 19.34 22.00
C GLU A 91 -23.61 20.51 22.99
N GLU A 92 -24.13 21.64 22.51
CA GLU A 92 -24.38 22.85 23.33
C GLU A 92 -25.87 23.18 23.50
N ALA A 93 -26.14 23.94 24.57
CA ALA A 93 -27.40 24.64 24.89
C ALA A 93 -28.60 23.79 25.39
N PRO A 94 -29.55 24.41 26.14
CA PRO A 94 -29.29 25.27 27.30
C PRO A 94 -30.03 24.80 28.57
N SER A 95 -29.89 25.56 29.67
CA SER A 95 -30.14 25.11 31.04
C SER A 95 -31.60 25.03 31.50
N SER A 96 -31.89 24.05 32.37
CA SER A 96 -32.93 24.14 33.41
C SER A 96 -32.54 23.30 34.65
N ALA A 97 -33.05 23.69 35.83
CA ALA A 97 -32.58 23.20 37.13
C ALA A 97 -33.33 21.95 37.67
N PRO A 98 -32.74 21.15 38.59
CA PRO A 98 -33.15 19.76 38.80
C PRO A 98 -34.27 19.57 39.84
N LYS A 99 -34.93 18.40 39.78
CA LYS A 99 -35.74 17.83 40.88
C LYS A 99 -35.31 16.39 41.16
N VAL A 100 -34.92 16.13 42.41
CA VAL A 100 -34.44 14.82 42.88
C VAL A 100 -35.60 13.94 43.34
N LYS A 101 -35.58 12.65 42.97
CA LYS A 101 -36.32 11.57 43.66
C LYS A 101 -35.46 10.30 43.78
N PRO A 102 -35.69 9.42 44.77
CA PRO A 102 -34.72 8.39 45.16
C PRO A 102 -34.70 7.15 44.24
N LYS A 103 -33.55 6.45 44.24
CA LYS A 103 -33.40 5.13 43.59
C LYS A 103 -34.19 4.05 44.33
N GLN A 104 -34.83 3.14 43.59
CA GLN A 104 -35.11 1.78 44.08
C GLN A 104 -34.18 0.80 43.40
N SER A 105 -33.58 -0.11 44.18
CA SER A 105 -32.68 -1.15 43.69
C SER A 105 -33.48 -2.41 43.28
N ARG A 106 -33.19 -2.92 42.08
CA ARG A 106 -33.49 -4.31 41.70
C ARG A 106 -32.20 -4.97 41.22
N SER A 107 -31.72 -5.95 41.95
CA SER A 107 -30.52 -6.72 41.65
C SER A 107 -30.81 -7.76 40.56
N SER A 108 -30.20 -7.61 39.39
CA SER A 108 -30.13 -8.65 38.37
C SER A 108 -28.99 -9.64 38.67
N PRO A 109 -29.08 -10.92 38.25
CA PRO A 109 -28.02 -11.90 38.50
C PRO A 109 -26.71 -11.58 37.75
N PRO A 110 -25.55 -12.01 38.26
CA PRO A 110 -24.27 -11.80 37.58
C PRO A 110 -24.23 -12.55 36.23
N ARG A 111 -24.02 -11.82 35.13
CA ARG A 111 -23.68 -12.42 33.84
C ARG A 111 -22.37 -13.21 34.01
N LYS A 112 -22.39 -14.52 33.72
CA LYS A 112 -21.16 -15.28 33.51
C LYS A 112 -20.39 -14.62 32.36
N LYS A 113 -19.11 -14.31 32.58
CA LYS A 113 -18.20 -14.04 31.46
C LYS A 113 -18.01 -15.37 30.71
N THR A 114 -18.57 -15.46 29.51
CA THR A 114 -18.04 -16.36 28.49
C THR A 114 -16.59 -15.98 28.23
N GLN A 115 -15.70 -16.96 28.14
CA GLN A 115 -14.33 -16.68 27.68
C GLN A 115 -14.39 -16.37 26.18
N ASP A 116 -13.63 -15.36 25.74
CA ASP A 116 -13.50 -14.99 24.32
C ASP A 116 -12.63 -16.01 23.56
N THR A 117 -13.12 -17.24 23.44
CA THR A 117 -12.55 -18.25 22.54
C THR A 117 -12.96 -17.90 21.11
N ARG A 118 -12.05 -17.20 20.41
CA ARG A 118 -12.16 -16.88 18.98
C ARG A 118 -12.51 -18.13 18.15
N PRO A 119 -13.30 -18.03 17.07
CA PRO A 119 -13.63 -19.17 16.21
C PRO A 119 -12.38 -19.95 15.77
N PRO A 120 -12.46 -21.30 15.72
CA PRO A 120 -11.31 -22.14 15.37
C PRO A 120 -10.85 -21.90 13.93
N SER A 121 -9.56 -22.06 13.68
CA SER A 121 -9.02 -21.93 12.32
C SER A 121 -9.36 -23.17 11.47
N PRO A 122 -9.55 -23.02 10.14
CA PRO A 122 -9.48 -24.14 9.18
C PRO A 122 -8.14 -24.90 9.20
N HIS A 123 -7.13 -24.43 9.94
CA HIS A 123 -5.80 -25.04 10.08
C HIS A 123 -5.52 -25.51 11.52
N GLY A 124 -6.57 -25.66 12.34
CA GLY A 124 -6.50 -26.17 13.71
C GLY A 124 -6.08 -25.11 14.72
N VAL A 125 -5.01 -25.39 15.48
CA VAL A 125 -4.56 -24.52 16.59
C VAL A 125 -3.79 -23.28 16.07
N SER A 126 -3.18 -23.36 14.89
CA SER A 126 -2.60 -22.19 14.21
C SER A 126 -3.60 -21.60 13.22
N TYR A 127 -3.69 -20.26 13.16
CA TYR A 127 -4.42 -19.57 12.08
C TYR A 127 -3.64 -19.57 10.75
N TYR A 128 -2.31 -19.65 10.82
CA TYR A 128 -1.42 -19.48 9.68
C TYR A 128 -0.76 -20.80 9.30
N LYS A 129 -0.68 -21.08 8.00
CA LYS A 129 0.24 -22.08 7.46
C LYS A 129 1.68 -21.63 7.69
N GLU A 130 2.58 -22.60 7.77
CA GLU A 130 4.01 -22.38 7.67
C GLU A 130 4.42 -22.67 6.23
N GLU A 131 5.12 -21.73 5.61
CA GLU A 131 5.63 -21.87 4.25
C GLU A 131 7.03 -22.51 4.29
N PRO A 132 7.41 -23.31 3.28
CA PRO A 132 8.74 -23.91 3.19
C PRO A 132 9.84 -22.84 3.01
N SER A 133 11.11 -23.23 3.18
CA SER A 133 12.23 -22.29 3.13
C SER A 133 12.35 -21.58 1.78
N ASP A 134 12.11 -22.30 0.67
CA ASP A 134 12.18 -21.78 -0.70
C ASP A 134 11.10 -20.73 -1.01
N PHE A 135 10.02 -20.66 -0.23
CA PHE A 135 9.07 -19.56 -0.30
C PHE A 135 9.72 -18.22 0.08
N PHE A 136 10.77 -18.22 0.89
CA PHE A 136 11.49 -17.02 1.33
C PHE A 136 12.78 -16.74 0.55
N GLU A 137 12.99 -17.43 -0.57
CA GLU A 137 14.12 -17.20 -1.49
C GLU A 137 13.72 -16.24 -2.62
N ALA A 138 14.57 -15.26 -2.92
CA ALA A 138 14.29 -14.20 -3.89
C ALA A 138 14.82 -14.57 -5.28
N ASP A 139 13.92 -14.69 -6.26
CA ASP A 139 14.31 -14.82 -7.66
C ASP A 139 14.81 -13.48 -8.22
N LEU A 140 16.12 -13.28 -8.13
CA LEU A 140 16.80 -12.08 -8.63
C LEU A 140 16.69 -11.93 -10.16
N SER A 141 16.42 -13.02 -10.90
CA SER A 141 16.27 -13.00 -12.36
C SER A 141 14.88 -12.49 -12.79
N ALA A 142 13.85 -12.78 -12.00
CA ALA A 142 12.48 -12.28 -12.21
C ALA A 142 12.26 -10.81 -11.74
N MET A 143 13.27 -10.17 -11.12
CA MET A 143 13.10 -8.81 -10.60
C MET A 143 13.04 -7.73 -11.70
N ASN A 144 11.87 -7.12 -11.89
CA ASN A 144 11.67 -6.01 -12.82
C ASN A 144 12.39 -4.73 -12.37
N ASN A 145 13.64 -4.57 -12.83
CA ASN A 145 14.50 -3.43 -12.52
C ASN A 145 14.03 -2.10 -13.14
N SER A 146 13.15 -2.12 -14.17
CA SER A 146 12.72 -0.92 -14.90
C SER A 146 11.80 -0.02 -14.07
N TYR A 147 10.87 -0.62 -13.33
CA TYR A 147 9.93 0.11 -12.47
C TYR A 147 10.18 -0.12 -10.97
N ARG A 148 10.85 -1.22 -10.60
CA ARG A 148 11.11 -1.65 -9.22
C ARG A 148 9.84 -1.68 -8.33
N PHE A 149 8.70 -1.97 -8.95
CA PHE A 149 7.42 -2.22 -8.30
C PHE A 149 7.24 -3.74 -8.19
N TYR A 150 6.91 -4.20 -6.99
CA TYR A 150 6.76 -5.61 -6.65
C TYR A 150 5.48 -5.82 -5.83
N LEU A 151 4.92 -7.02 -5.92
CA LEU A 151 3.86 -7.48 -5.01
C LEU A 151 4.47 -8.27 -3.85
N ASN A 152 3.73 -8.40 -2.75
CA ASN A 152 4.09 -9.39 -1.74
C ASN A 152 3.88 -10.83 -2.25
N LYS A 153 4.65 -11.77 -1.71
CA LYS A 153 4.31 -13.18 -1.79
C LYS A 153 3.03 -13.48 -1.00
N VAL A 154 2.22 -14.40 -1.49
CA VAL A 154 0.88 -14.75 -1.00
C VAL A 154 0.81 -16.26 -0.74
N SER A 155 0.41 -16.64 0.47
CA SER A 155 0.27 -18.01 0.92
C SER A 155 -0.93 -18.73 0.30
N GLY A 156 -0.69 -19.88 -0.33
CA GLY A 156 -1.74 -20.75 -0.87
C GLY A 156 -2.26 -20.40 -2.27
N ILE A 157 -1.56 -19.55 -3.02
CA ILE A 157 -1.72 -19.45 -4.49
C ILE A 157 -0.61 -20.24 -5.21
N ASP A 158 -0.81 -20.52 -6.51
CA ASP A 158 0.19 -21.20 -7.35
C ASP A 158 1.55 -20.46 -7.33
N LYS A 159 2.64 -21.22 -7.15
CA LYS A 159 4.01 -20.70 -7.00
C LYS A 159 4.40 -19.74 -8.14
N LYS A 160 3.89 -19.92 -9.37
CA LYS A 160 4.16 -19.03 -10.51
C LYS A 160 3.75 -17.57 -10.27
N TYR A 161 2.74 -17.32 -9.42
CA TYR A 161 2.29 -15.98 -9.06
C TYR A 161 3.12 -15.35 -7.92
N ASN A 162 3.97 -16.14 -7.27
CA ASN A 162 4.95 -15.68 -6.28
C ASN A 162 6.36 -15.52 -6.86
N THR A 163 6.63 -16.01 -8.07
CA THR A 163 7.83 -15.69 -8.85
C THR A 163 7.91 -14.17 -9.07
N GLY A 164 9.04 -13.56 -8.71
CA GLY A 164 9.25 -12.10 -8.77
C GLY A 164 8.47 -11.27 -7.73
N ALA A 165 7.69 -11.90 -6.83
CA ALA A 165 7.12 -11.25 -5.66
C ALA A 165 8.09 -11.36 -4.46
N LEU A 166 7.92 -10.52 -3.43
CA LEU A 166 8.85 -10.44 -2.29
C LEU A 166 8.14 -10.57 -0.93
N HIS A 167 8.66 -11.40 -0.02
CA HIS A 167 8.31 -11.37 1.39
C HIS A 167 9.25 -10.42 2.16
N ILE A 168 8.84 -9.91 3.33
CA ILE A 168 9.64 -9.00 4.16
C ILE A 168 11.02 -9.58 4.56
N LYS A 169 11.12 -10.90 4.77
CA LYS A 169 12.41 -11.58 5.01
C LYS A 169 13.41 -11.40 3.87
N GLU A 170 12.94 -11.32 2.62
CA GLU A 170 13.80 -11.11 1.45
C GLU A 170 14.26 -9.66 1.39
N ILE A 171 13.36 -8.71 1.65
CA ILE A 171 13.67 -7.27 1.70
C ILE A 171 14.74 -6.95 2.77
N LEU A 172 14.76 -7.72 3.87
CA LEU A 172 15.72 -7.60 4.97
C LEU A 172 16.90 -8.59 4.87
N SER A 173 17.00 -9.37 3.79
CA SER A 173 18.06 -10.38 3.59
C SER A 173 19.43 -9.73 3.38
N PRO A 174 20.55 -10.36 3.80
CA PRO A 174 21.90 -9.85 3.51
C PRO A 174 22.18 -9.67 2.02
N MET A 175 21.45 -10.38 1.15
CA MET A 175 21.52 -10.20 -0.31
C MET A 175 21.20 -8.77 -0.79
N PHE A 176 20.51 -7.96 0.02
CA PHE A 176 20.21 -6.55 -0.30
C PHE A 176 21.15 -5.53 0.36
N GLY A 177 22.11 -6.00 1.17
CA GLY A 177 23.15 -5.21 1.84
C GLY A 177 23.40 -5.64 3.29
N THR A 178 24.59 -5.34 3.81
CA THR A 178 25.02 -5.66 5.18
C THR A 178 24.47 -4.63 6.16
N LEU A 179 23.36 -4.93 6.85
CA LEU A 179 22.60 -3.92 7.59
C LEU A 179 23.36 -3.37 8.81
N LYS A 180 23.43 -2.04 8.90
CA LYS A 180 23.88 -1.30 10.09
C LYS A 180 22.71 -0.94 10.99
N GLU A 181 21.69 -0.31 10.42
CA GLU A 181 20.51 0.21 11.14
C GLU A 181 19.30 0.32 10.22
N SER A 182 18.10 0.45 10.79
CA SER A 182 16.88 0.72 10.02
C SER A 182 15.89 1.69 10.69
N VAL A 183 15.02 2.29 9.89
CA VAL A 183 13.78 2.93 10.35
C VAL A 183 12.59 2.19 9.77
N GLN A 184 11.61 1.89 10.61
CA GLN A 184 10.35 1.27 10.26
C GLN A 184 9.20 2.26 10.53
N PHE A 185 8.74 2.93 9.48
CA PHE A 185 7.53 3.75 9.52
C PHE A 185 6.32 2.84 9.28
N ASN A 186 5.35 2.81 10.19
CA ASN A 186 4.10 2.08 9.95
C ASN A 186 2.90 2.64 10.75
N TYR A 187 1.71 2.14 10.43
CA TYR A 187 0.49 2.32 11.22
C TYR A 187 0.40 1.29 12.35
N CYS A 188 0.52 0.00 12.01
CA CYS A 188 0.35 -1.12 12.95
C CYS A 188 1.58 -2.04 12.96
N PHE A 189 1.92 -2.54 14.15
CA PHE A 189 3.11 -3.33 14.44
C PHE A 189 2.81 -4.48 15.40
N ASP A 190 3.41 -5.64 15.10
CA ASP A 190 3.66 -6.76 16.02
C ASP A 190 5.20 -6.84 16.17
N ILE A 191 5.74 -6.37 17.30
CA ILE A 191 7.19 -6.23 17.48
C ILE A 191 7.90 -7.60 17.52
N PRO A 192 7.43 -8.60 18.28
CA PRO A 192 8.01 -9.95 18.23
C PRO A 192 8.02 -10.55 16.82
N TRP A 193 6.92 -10.43 16.06
CA TRP A 193 6.88 -10.90 14.68
C TRP A 193 7.83 -10.09 13.79
N MET A 194 7.86 -8.76 13.89
CA MET A 194 8.72 -7.88 13.09
C MET A 194 10.19 -8.23 13.26
N VAL A 195 10.67 -8.39 14.51
CA VAL A 195 12.08 -8.75 14.79
C VAL A 195 12.43 -10.12 14.21
N GLN A 196 11.50 -11.09 14.21
CA GLN A 196 11.74 -12.40 13.58
C GLN A 196 11.91 -12.34 12.05
N GLN A 197 11.49 -11.24 11.38
CA GLN A 197 11.67 -11.08 9.94
C GLN A 197 13.07 -10.59 9.55
N TYR A 198 13.83 -10.03 10.49
CA TYR A 198 15.26 -9.76 10.29
C TYR A 198 16.05 -11.08 10.33
N PRO A 199 17.10 -11.23 9.50
CA PRO A 199 18.10 -12.28 9.64
C PRO A 199 18.74 -12.29 11.04
N PRO A 200 19.14 -13.46 11.60
CA PRO A 200 19.70 -13.57 12.96
C PRO A 200 20.79 -12.53 13.29
N GLU A 201 21.73 -12.34 12.38
CA GLU A 201 22.86 -11.40 12.40
C GLU A 201 22.46 -9.92 12.39
N PHE A 202 21.22 -9.61 11.97
CA PHE A 202 20.66 -8.26 11.95
C PHE A 202 19.65 -7.99 13.08
N ARG A 203 19.22 -9.00 13.86
CA ARG A 203 18.18 -8.90 14.92
C ARG A 203 18.54 -8.04 16.13
N THR A 204 19.77 -7.57 16.25
CA THR A 204 20.23 -6.68 17.32
C THR A 204 20.70 -5.30 16.82
N LYS A 205 20.62 -5.07 15.50
CA LYS A 205 20.96 -3.78 14.89
C LYS A 205 19.92 -2.72 15.32
N PRO A 206 20.30 -1.44 15.51
CA PRO A 206 19.36 -0.39 15.88
C PRO A 206 18.16 -0.26 14.92
N VAL A 207 16.96 -0.19 15.48
CA VAL A 207 15.70 0.03 14.73
C VAL A 207 14.95 1.21 15.32
N VAL A 208 14.64 2.23 14.51
CA VAL A 208 13.75 3.33 14.90
C VAL A 208 12.33 3.04 14.40
N ILE A 209 11.35 3.01 15.30
CA ILE A 209 9.93 2.77 14.99
C ILE A 209 9.18 4.09 14.95
N VAL A 210 8.67 4.45 13.78
CA VAL A 210 7.89 5.68 13.57
C VAL A 210 6.41 5.34 13.52
N HIS A 211 5.64 5.86 14.49
CA HIS A 211 4.27 5.45 14.75
C HIS A 211 3.34 6.63 15.10
N GLY A 212 2.04 6.48 14.87
CA GLY A 212 1.01 7.46 15.26
C GLY A 212 0.37 7.22 16.63
N GLU A 213 0.63 6.06 17.25
CA GLU A 213 -0.10 5.58 18.43
C GLU A 213 -0.07 6.54 19.64
N LYS A 214 -1.16 6.55 20.43
CA LYS A 214 -1.40 7.47 21.55
C LYS A 214 -1.98 6.72 22.76
N ARG A 215 -1.83 7.28 23.97
CA ARG A 215 -2.40 6.74 25.22
C ARG A 215 -2.08 5.23 25.37
N GLU A 216 -3.10 4.38 25.57
CA GLU A 216 -2.93 2.94 25.78
C GLU A 216 -2.29 2.20 24.60
N SER A 217 -2.57 2.57 23.35
CA SER A 217 -1.99 1.84 22.21
C SER A 217 -0.49 2.10 22.11
N LYS A 218 -0.03 3.31 22.45
CA LYS A 218 1.40 3.61 22.67
C LYS A 218 1.97 2.78 23.82
N ALA A 219 1.25 2.64 24.94
CA ALA A 219 1.71 1.83 26.06
C ALA A 219 1.86 0.34 25.68
N ARG A 220 0.88 -0.23 24.95
CA ARG A 220 0.95 -1.59 24.41
C ARG A 220 2.10 -1.78 23.41
N LEU A 221 2.33 -0.81 22.52
CA LEU A 221 3.44 -0.83 21.56
C LEU A 221 4.81 -0.82 22.27
N ILE A 222 4.98 0.03 23.30
CA ILE A 222 6.20 0.07 24.11
C ILE A 222 6.37 -1.23 24.90
N GLN A 223 5.29 -1.81 25.44
CA GLN A 223 5.33 -3.08 26.16
C GLN A 223 5.83 -4.23 25.28
N GLN A 224 5.38 -4.31 24.02
CA GLN A 224 5.87 -5.31 23.06
C GLN A 224 7.39 -5.19 22.78
N ALA A 225 7.94 -3.98 22.89
CA ALA A 225 9.36 -3.72 22.63
C ALA A 225 10.28 -3.92 23.85
N GLN A 226 9.75 -4.18 25.05
CA GLN A 226 10.55 -4.36 26.27
C GLN A 226 11.68 -5.42 26.16
N PRO A 227 11.54 -6.54 25.43
CA PRO A 227 12.63 -7.50 25.23
C PRO A 227 13.74 -7.04 24.27
N TYR A 228 13.57 -5.90 23.58
CA TYR A 228 14.35 -5.53 22.39
C TYR A 228 15.02 -4.16 22.58
N SER A 229 16.08 -4.12 23.39
CA SER A 229 16.79 -2.87 23.78
C SER A 229 17.39 -2.05 22.64
N HIS A 230 17.53 -2.61 21.44
CA HIS A 230 17.97 -1.92 20.22
C HIS A 230 16.84 -1.13 19.52
N ILE A 231 15.59 -1.26 19.98
CA ILE A 231 14.42 -0.57 19.41
C ILE A 231 14.25 0.80 20.08
N ARG A 232 14.21 1.86 19.26
CA ARG A 232 13.89 3.24 19.65
C ARG A 232 12.55 3.65 19.02
N PHE A 233 11.86 4.63 19.60
CA PHE A 233 10.55 5.10 19.13
C PHE A 233 10.57 6.57 18.72
N CYS A 234 9.88 6.88 17.62
CA CYS A 234 9.61 8.23 17.13
C CYS A 234 8.09 8.39 17.00
N GLN A 235 7.46 9.08 17.95
CA GLN A 235 6.01 9.30 17.89
C GLN A 235 5.70 10.48 16.95
N ALA A 236 5.02 10.19 15.83
CA ALA A 236 4.59 11.20 14.89
C ALA A 236 3.54 12.14 15.52
N LYS A 237 3.71 13.45 15.32
CA LYS A 237 2.78 14.48 15.82
C LYS A 237 1.53 14.49 14.94
N LEU A 238 0.39 14.25 15.58
CA LEU A 238 -0.93 14.15 14.95
C LEU A 238 -1.86 15.11 15.69
N ASP A 239 -1.57 16.40 15.50
CA ASP A 239 -2.13 17.50 16.33
C ASP A 239 -3.51 17.94 15.84
N ILE A 240 -3.93 17.49 14.65
CA ILE A 240 -5.29 17.66 14.13
C ILE A 240 -6.11 16.39 14.44
N ALA A 241 -7.35 16.56 14.89
CA ALA A 241 -8.25 15.46 15.22
C ALA A 241 -8.47 14.51 14.04
N PHE A 242 -8.65 13.22 14.34
CA PHE A 242 -8.86 12.11 13.39
C PHE A 242 -7.70 11.83 12.40
N GLY A 243 -6.60 12.59 12.43
CA GLY A 243 -5.42 12.33 11.61
C GLY A 243 -4.64 11.08 12.03
N THR A 244 -4.11 10.33 11.05
CA THR A 244 -3.45 9.04 11.21
C THR A 244 -2.04 9.03 10.61
N HIS A 245 -1.07 8.44 11.31
CA HIS A 245 0.20 8.06 10.70
C HIS A 245 0.00 6.76 9.92
N HIS A 246 -0.33 6.88 8.63
CA HIS A 246 -0.70 5.76 7.77
C HIS A 246 0.41 5.30 6.81
N THR A 247 1.47 6.11 6.72
CA THR A 247 2.78 5.87 6.10
C THR A 247 3.37 4.52 6.47
N LYS A 248 4.01 3.89 5.48
CA LYS A 248 4.55 2.53 5.47
C LYS A 248 5.84 2.52 4.64
N MET A 249 6.99 2.69 5.29
CA MET A 249 8.30 2.87 4.65
C MET A 249 9.40 2.27 5.51
N MET A 250 10.41 1.69 4.86
CA MET A 250 11.67 1.30 5.46
C MET A 250 12.78 2.22 4.95
N LEU A 251 13.57 2.78 5.88
CA LEU A 251 14.88 3.33 5.56
C LEU A 251 15.90 2.30 6.03
N LEU A 252 16.74 1.81 5.13
CA LEU A 252 17.70 0.74 5.39
C LEU A 252 19.11 1.26 5.09
N TRP A 253 19.97 1.30 6.11
CA TRP A 253 21.35 1.76 5.99
C TRP A 253 22.31 0.59 6.19
N TYR A 254 23.24 0.42 5.25
CA TYR A 254 24.13 -0.73 5.15
C TYR A 254 25.61 -0.32 5.17
N GLU A 255 26.49 -1.29 4.99
CA GLU A 255 27.92 -1.04 4.72
C GLU A 255 28.14 -0.50 3.31
N GLU A 256 27.38 -0.98 2.33
CA GLU A 256 27.52 -0.70 0.91
C GLU A 256 26.75 0.55 0.44
N GLY A 257 25.87 1.11 1.27
CA GLY A 257 25.07 2.29 0.94
C GLY A 257 23.74 2.39 1.69
N PHE A 258 22.72 2.95 1.02
CA PHE A 258 21.40 3.23 1.59
C PHE A 258 20.27 2.77 0.65
N ARG A 259 19.12 2.36 1.19
CA ARG A 259 17.94 1.97 0.40
C ARG A 259 16.66 2.47 1.06
N VAL A 260 15.71 2.89 0.22
CA VAL A 260 14.36 3.26 0.61
C VAL A 260 13.39 2.21 0.07
N ILE A 261 12.59 1.63 0.95
CA ILE A 261 11.46 0.75 0.59
C ILE A 261 10.19 1.48 0.94
N ILE A 262 9.23 1.56 0.02
CA ILE A 262 7.93 2.19 0.30
C ILE A 262 6.84 1.20 -0.08
N LEU A 263 5.92 0.93 0.84
CA LEU A 263 5.06 -0.25 0.79
C LEU A 263 3.65 0.05 1.29
N THR A 264 2.77 -0.96 1.19
CA THR A 264 1.36 -0.86 1.60
C THR A 264 0.99 -1.76 2.77
N SER A 265 1.86 -2.70 3.13
CA SER A 265 1.70 -3.64 4.26
C SER A 265 1.95 -3.00 5.64
N ASN A 266 1.13 -3.38 6.61
CA ASN A 266 1.45 -3.22 8.03
C ASN A 266 2.55 -4.21 8.47
N LEU A 267 3.18 -3.98 9.63
CA LEU A 267 4.22 -4.87 10.17
C LEU A 267 3.62 -5.90 11.11
N ILE A 268 2.72 -6.73 10.56
CA ILE A 268 2.01 -7.83 11.22
C ILE A 268 1.90 -9.04 10.27
N ARG A 269 1.87 -10.28 10.78
CA ARG A 269 1.83 -11.50 9.94
C ARG A 269 0.67 -11.51 8.94
N ALA A 270 -0.52 -11.06 9.34
CA ALA A 270 -1.71 -11.03 8.50
C ALA A 270 -1.51 -10.24 7.18
N ASP A 271 -0.79 -9.12 7.25
CA ASP A 271 -0.61 -8.23 6.10
C ASP A 271 0.41 -8.77 5.07
N TRP A 272 1.21 -9.77 5.42
CA TRP A 272 2.18 -10.42 4.53
C TRP A 272 1.81 -11.87 4.18
N TYR A 273 0.63 -12.35 4.62
CA TYR A 273 0.19 -13.73 4.45
C TYR A 273 -0.70 -13.91 3.22
N GLN A 274 -1.91 -13.34 3.20
CA GLN A 274 -2.93 -13.64 2.16
C GLN A 274 -3.60 -12.41 1.52
N LYS A 275 -3.02 -11.23 1.74
CA LYS A 275 -3.49 -9.97 1.13
C LYS A 275 -2.65 -9.62 -0.09
N THR A 276 -3.23 -8.87 -1.03
CA THR A 276 -2.47 -8.20 -2.09
C THR A 276 -1.97 -6.86 -1.60
N GLN A 277 -0.65 -6.71 -1.52
CA GLN A 277 0.11 -5.52 -1.15
C GLN A 277 1.08 -5.20 -2.30
N GLY A 278 1.36 -3.92 -2.50
CA GLY A 278 2.43 -3.43 -3.37
C GLY A 278 3.55 -2.77 -2.58
N LEU A 279 4.77 -2.83 -3.14
CA LEU A 279 5.94 -2.08 -2.69
C LEU A 279 6.76 -1.55 -3.88
N TRP A 280 7.44 -0.44 -3.65
CA TRP A 280 8.52 0.05 -4.48
C TRP A 280 9.83 -0.06 -3.70
N MET A 281 10.88 -0.51 -4.38
CA MET A 281 12.23 -0.65 -3.82
C MET A 281 13.19 0.25 -4.58
N SER A 282 13.94 1.10 -3.88
CA SER A 282 14.95 1.93 -4.52
C SER A 282 16.13 1.11 -5.08
N PRO A 283 16.91 1.68 -6.02
CA PRO A 283 18.32 1.30 -6.21
C PRO A 283 19.07 1.25 -4.87
N LEU A 284 20.23 0.58 -4.84
CA LEU A 284 21.19 0.84 -3.76
C LEU A 284 21.82 2.20 -4.04
N TYR A 285 21.62 3.14 -3.14
CA TYR A 285 22.19 4.48 -3.22
C TYR A 285 23.59 4.45 -2.59
N PRO A 286 24.68 4.69 -3.35
CA PRO A 286 26.03 4.72 -2.80
C PRO A 286 26.25 5.96 -1.94
N ARG A 287 27.27 5.97 -1.09
CA ARG A 287 27.69 7.17 -0.36
C ARG A 287 28.37 8.15 -1.33
N LEU A 288 28.08 9.44 -1.18
CA LEU A 288 28.75 10.51 -1.91
C LEU A 288 30.21 10.68 -1.43
N PRO A 289 31.12 11.21 -2.28
CA PRO A 289 32.45 11.61 -1.85
C PRO A 289 32.41 12.64 -0.72
N GLU A 290 33.38 12.58 0.19
CA GLU A 290 33.53 13.56 1.27
C GLU A 290 33.72 14.99 0.69
N GLY A 291 33.11 15.99 1.33
CA GLY A 291 33.10 17.37 0.83
C GLY A 291 32.09 17.65 -0.29
N SER A 292 31.26 16.69 -0.69
CA SER A 292 30.17 16.92 -1.65
C SER A 292 29.18 17.98 -1.14
N PRO A 293 28.66 18.88 -2.00
CA PRO A 293 27.69 19.91 -1.60
C PRO A 293 26.33 19.29 -1.24
N GLU A 294 25.53 19.95 -0.40
CA GLU A 294 24.20 19.45 0.04
C GLU A 294 23.22 19.18 -1.12
N THR A 295 23.45 19.77 -2.30
CA THR A 295 22.68 19.56 -3.53
C THR A 295 23.12 18.35 -4.36
N ALA A 296 24.23 17.69 -4.02
CA ALA A 296 24.74 16.53 -4.76
C ALA A 296 23.84 15.30 -4.63
N GLY A 297 23.87 14.43 -5.64
CA GLY A 297 23.13 13.18 -5.65
C GLY A 297 21.61 13.35 -5.67
N GLU A 298 21.10 14.44 -6.27
CA GLU A 298 19.67 14.61 -6.55
C GLU A 298 19.29 14.02 -7.91
N SER A 299 18.08 13.48 -7.97
CA SER A 299 17.41 12.89 -9.12
C SER A 299 16.70 13.91 -10.01
N PRO A 300 16.47 13.61 -11.31
CA PRO A 300 15.59 14.40 -12.18
C PRO A 300 14.15 14.56 -11.65
N THR A 301 13.72 13.68 -10.74
CA THR A 301 12.38 13.69 -10.11
C THR A 301 12.32 14.41 -8.75
N HIS A 302 13.42 15.04 -8.32
CA HIS A 302 13.57 15.72 -7.02
C HIS A 302 13.25 14.87 -5.77
N PHE A 303 13.43 13.55 -5.89
CA PHE A 303 13.12 12.60 -4.82
C PHE A 303 13.94 12.85 -3.54
N LYS A 304 15.21 13.27 -3.65
CA LYS A 304 16.06 13.52 -2.47
C LYS A 304 15.57 14.74 -1.69
N ARG A 305 15.36 15.88 -2.34
CA ARG A 305 14.78 17.10 -1.77
C ARG A 305 13.44 16.82 -1.12
N ASP A 306 12.54 16.17 -1.83
CA ASP A 306 11.17 15.98 -1.37
C ASP A 306 11.12 14.99 -0.20
N LEU A 307 11.93 13.92 -0.20
CA LEU A 307 12.04 12.99 0.93
C LEU A 307 12.61 13.70 2.18
N LEU A 308 13.60 14.56 2.01
CA LEU A 308 14.15 15.38 3.09
C LEU A 308 13.14 16.40 3.62
N GLU A 309 12.31 17.03 2.78
CA GLU A 309 11.19 17.90 3.24
C GLU A 309 10.13 17.10 4.01
N TYR A 310 9.76 15.91 3.51
CA TYR A 310 8.83 15.00 4.16
C TYR A 310 9.31 14.54 5.55
N LEU A 311 10.59 14.15 5.70
CA LEU A 311 11.14 13.76 7.00
C LEU A 311 11.24 14.94 7.98
N ARG A 312 11.61 16.14 7.50
CA ARG A 312 11.65 17.36 8.32
C ARG A 312 10.25 17.74 8.87
N ALA A 313 9.18 17.43 8.15
CA ALA A 313 7.81 17.75 8.56
C ALA A 313 7.39 17.10 9.90
N TYR A 314 7.98 15.96 10.27
CA TYR A 314 7.74 15.31 11.57
C TYR A 314 8.21 16.14 12.77
N ARG A 315 9.23 17.01 12.58
CA ARG A 315 9.87 17.81 13.64
C ARG A 315 10.27 16.94 14.84
N ALA A 316 10.94 15.83 14.56
CA ALA A 316 11.34 14.79 15.50
C ALA A 316 12.88 14.60 15.46
N PRO A 317 13.61 14.74 16.58
CA PRO A 317 15.07 14.61 16.60
C PRO A 317 15.54 13.19 16.26
N GLU A 318 14.71 12.17 16.48
CA GLU A 318 14.99 10.77 16.15
C GLU A 318 15.15 10.51 14.64
N LEU A 319 14.76 11.48 13.80
CA LEU A 319 14.93 11.44 12.34
C LEU A 319 16.06 12.35 11.84
N ALA A 320 16.75 13.11 12.70
CA ALA A 320 17.82 14.01 12.29
C ALA A 320 19.01 13.25 11.68
N GLU A 321 19.52 12.22 12.38
CA GLU A 321 20.58 11.33 11.90
C GLU A 321 20.21 10.67 10.55
N TRP A 322 18.93 10.39 10.31
CA TRP A 322 18.43 9.80 9.08
C TRP A 322 18.30 10.82 7.93
N ILE A 323 17.94 12.06 8.24
CA ILE A 323 17.98 13.20 7.30
C ILE A 323 19.42 13.42 6.83
N ASP A 324 20.39 13.44 7.75
CA ASP A 324 21.80 13.66 7.39
C ASP A 324 22.41 12.45 6.65
N ARG A 325 22.10 11.20 7.05
CA ARG A 325 22.43 10.01 6.24
C ARG A 325 21.89 10.10 4.81
N ILE A 326 20.68 10.61 4.60
CA ILE A 326 20.13 10.78 3.23
C ILE A 326 20.86 11.89 2.47
N LYS A 327 21.34 12.96 3.13
CA LYS A 327 22.22 13.95 2.47
C LYS A 327 23.51 13.30 1.97
N GLU A 328 24.11 12.40 2.76
CA GLU A 328 25.39 11.74 2.45
C GLU A 328 25.33 10.72 1.29
N HIS A 329 24.15 10.33 0.79
CA HIS A 329 24.04 9.31 -0.26
C HIS A 329 23.57 9.88 -1.60
N ASP A 330 23.95 9.21 -2.69
CA ASP A 330 23.57 9.58 -4.05
C ASP A 330 22.25 8.93 -4.44
N LEU A 331 21.20 9.74 -4.55
CA LEU A 331 19.85 9.33 -4.92
C LEU A 331 19.52 9.65 -6.39
N SER A 332 20.51 10.07 -7.20
CA SER A 332 20.33 10.53 -8.57
C SER A 332 19.75 9.49 -9.52
N GLU A 333 19.99 8.20 -9.27
CA GLU A 333 19.39 7.08 -10.01
C GLU A 333 17.87 6.89 -9.79
N THR A 334 17.25 7.74 -8.97
CA THR A 334 15.80 7.73 -8.85
C THR A 334 15.12 8.26 -10.11
N ARG A 335 14.03 7.59 -10.53
CA ARG A 335 13.22 7.91 -11.72
C ARG A 335 11.75 8.14 -11.37
N ILE A 336 11.47 8.44 -10.10
CA ILE A 336 10.15 8.27 -9.49
C ILE A 336 9.82 9.48 -8.61
N TYR A 337 8.67 10.12 -8.84
CA TYR A 337 8.30 11.35 -8.13
C TYR A 337 7.79 11.10 -6.71
N LEU A 338 8.02 12.07 -5.83
CA LEU A 338 7.57 11.99 -4.44
C LEU A 338 6.17 12.59 -4.26
N ILE A 339 5.24 11.80 -3.70
CA ILE A 339 3.91 12.26 -3.28
C ILE A 339 3.70 11.85 -1.83
N GLY A 340 3.89 12.81 -0.92
CA GLY A 340 3.59 12.65 0.49
C GLY A 340 2.31 13.36 0.90
N SER A 341 1.82 13.02 2.09
CA SER A 341 0.89 13.87 2.85
C SER A 341 1.47 14.10 4.24
N THR A 342 1.24 15.28 4.82
CA THR A 342 1.60 15.60 6.21
C THR A 342 0.48 16.42 6.87
N PRO A 343 0.18 16.22 8.17
CA PRO A 343 -0.87 16.95 8.89
C PRO A 343 -0.62 18.46 8.88
N GLY A 344 -1.58 19.23 8.40
CA GLY A 344 -1.41 20.68 8.32
C GLY A 344 -2.53 21.40 7.59
N ARG A 345 -2.37 22.72 7.51
CA ARG A 345 -3.24 23.65 6.80
C ARG A 345 -2.42 24.63 5.97
N PHE A 346 -2.06 24.21 4.77
CA PHE A 346 -1.12 24.89 3.88
C PHE A 346 -1.80 26.03 3.12
N GLN A 347 -1.06 27.07 2.73
CA GLN A 347 -1.56 28.23 1.99
C GLN A 347 -0.55 28.66 0.91
N GLY A 348 -1.02 29.31 -0.15
CA GLY A 348 -0.15 29.76 -1.23
C GLY A 348 0.68 28.62 -1.83
N PRO A 349 1.98 28.82 -2.12
CA PRO A 349 2.85 27.79 -2.71
C PRO A 349 2.92 26.47 -1.91
N ASP A 350 2.78 26.51 -0.58
CA ASP A 350 2.83 25.30 0.25
C ASP A 350 1.64 24.35 0.01
N MET A 351 0.55 24.83 -0.59
CA MET A 351 -0.61 23.99 -0.93
C MET A 351 -0.24 22.85 -1.91
N GLU A 352 0.75 23.07 -2.78
CA GLU A 352 1.16 22.09 -3.79
C GLU A 352 2.24 21.11 -3.30
N LYS A 353 2.63 21.16 -2.02
CA LYS A 353 3.64 20.25 -1.46
C LYS A 353 3.09 18.86 -1.12
N TRP A 354 1.80 18.77 -0.79
CA TRP A 354 1.19 17.58 -0.20
C TRP A 354 -0.10 17.14 -0.90
N GLY A 355 -0.48 15.88 -0.69
CA GLY A 355 -1.80 15.34 -1.05
C GLY A 355 -2.14 15.47 -2.54
N HIS A 356 -3.42 15.71 -2.85
CA HIS A 356 -3.89 15.71 -4.24
C HIS A 356 -3.47 16.95 -5.03
N LEU A 357 -2.95 18.00 -4.39
CA LEU A 357 -2.40 19.16 -5.07
C LEU A 357 -0.95 18.93 -5.51
N LYS A 358 -0.13 18.21 -4.72
CA LYS A 358 1.17 17.70 -5.16
C LYS A 358 1.05 16.80 -6.40
N LEU A 359 0.11 15.86 -6.38
CA LEU A 359 -0.19 15.03 -7.55
C LEU A 359 -0.64 15.88 -8.75
N ARG A 360 -1.51 16.88 -8.55
CA ARG A 360 -1.96 17.78 -9.64
C ARG A 360 -0.81 18.57 -10.26
N LYS A 361 0.11 19.09 -9.42
CA LYS A 361 1.30 19.81 -9.86
C LYS A 361 2.18 18.90 -10.73
N LEU A 362 2.53 17.72 -10.22
CA LEU A 362 3.35 16.74 -10.94
C LEU A 362 2.72 16.31 -12.28
N LEU A 363 1.41 16.05 -12.29
CA LEU A 363 0.65 15.76 -13.50
C LEU A 363 0.67 16.91 -14.51
N SER A 364 0.57 18.15 -14.06
CA SER A 364 0.58 19.31 -14.97
C SER A 364 1.97 19.67 -15.47
N GLU A 365 3.01 19.45 -14.67
CA GLU A 365 4.40 19.76 -15.04
C GLU A 365 5.07 18.68 -15.88
N ASN A 366 4.72 17.38 -15.70
CA ASN A 366 5.51 16.26 -16.23
C ASN A 366 4.72 15.26 -17.12
N ALA A 367 3.39 15.17 -17.01
CA ALA A 367 2.63 14.25 -17.85
C ALA A 367 2.34 14.83 -19.25
N CYS A 368 2.42 13.99 -20.28
CA CYS A 368 2.09 14.40 -21.65
C CYS A 368 0.57 14.52 -21.84
N PRO A 369 0.05 15.60 -22.46
CA PRO A 369 -1.32 15.62 -22.96
C PRO A 369 -1.53 14.53 -24.01
N VAL A 370 -2.66 13.84 -23.94
CA VAL A 370 -3.05 12.77 -24.87
C VAL A 370 -4.27 13.18 -25.71
N GLN A 371 -4.41 12.62 -26.91
CA GLN A 371 -5.60 12.83 -27.73
C GLN A 371 -6.84 12.20 -27.08
N ASN A 372 -8.00 12.85 -27.23
CA ASN A 372 -9.27 12.44 -26.62
C ASN A 372 -9.15 12.17 -25.10
N MET A 373 -8.39 13.01 -24.38
CA MET A 373 -8.10 12.79 -22.95
C MET A 373 -9.35 12.68 -22.07
N GLU A 374 -10.49 13.20 -22.49
CA GLU A 374 -11.77 13.04 -21.81
C GLU A 374 -12.22 11.57 -21.72
N LYS A 375 -11.88 10.74 -22.72
CA LYS A 375 -12.25 9.31 -22.80
C LYS A 375 -11.32 8.38 -22.02
N TRP A 376 -10.15 8.85 -21.59
CA TRP A 376 -9.20 8.07 -20.79
C TRP A 376 -9.76 7.90 -19.37
N PRO A 377 -10.17 6.70 -18.90
CA PRO A 377 -10.71 6.52 -17.57
C PRO A 377 -9.67 6.82 -16.47
N VAL A 378 -10.15 7.40 -15.37
CA VAL A 378 -9.45 7.40 -14.08
C VAL A 378 -9.83 6.12 -13.35
N ILE A 379 -8.85 5.38 -12.86
CA ILE A 379 -9.06 4.21 -12.00
C ILE A 379 -8.53 4.52 -10.60
N GLY A 380 -9.32 4.22 -9.56
CA GLY A 380 -8.93 4.36 -8.17
C GLY A 380 -9.28 3.10 -7.38
N GLN A 381 -8.27 2.40 -6.89
CA GLN A 381 -8.34 1.18 -6.10
C GLN A 381 -7.85 1.46 -4.68
N PHE A 382 -8.58 1.02 -3.66
CA PHE A 382 -8.24 1.30 -2.26
C PHE A 382 -8.81 0.25 -1.30
N SER A 383 -8.38 0.28 -0.03
CA SER A 383 -8.84 -0.65 1.02
C SER A 383 -9.79 0.00 2.04
N SER A 384 -10.00 1.31 1.99
CA SER A 384 -10.87 2.05 2.91
C SER A 384 -11.46 3.29 2.23
N ILE A 385 -12.59 3.77 2.75
CA ILE A 385 -13.36 4.89 2.20
C ILE A 385 -13.76 5.83 3.34
N GLY A 386 -13.36 7.09 3.24
CA GLY A 386 -13.76 8.16 4.16
C GLY A 386 -15.03 8.89 3.74
N SER A 387 -15.49 9.81 4.60
CA SER A 387 -16.62 10.69 4.28
C SER A 387 -16.25 11.73 3.23
N MET A 388 -16.91 11.70 2.07
CA MET A 388 -16.71 12.62 0.95
C MET A 388 -17.81 13.68 0.80
N GLY A 389 -18.94 13.51 1.49
CA GLY A 389 -20.06 14.46 1.51
C GLY A 389 -21.34 13.90 0.89
N LEU A 390 -22.40 14.70 0.96
CA LEU A 390 -23.78 14.30 0.60
C LEU A 390 -23.94 13.96 -0.88
N ASP A 391 -23.08 14.47 -1.75
CA ASP A 391 -23.10 14.25 -3.20
C ASP A 391 -21.69 14.42 -3.81
N LYS A 392 -21.52 13.98 -5.06
CA LYS A 392 -20.23 13.99 -5.77
C LYS A 392 -19.58 15.38 -5.90
N THR A 393 -20.34 16.47 -5.88
CA THR A 393 -19.82 17.84 -6.04
C THR A 393 -19.08 18.36 -4.81
N LYS A 394 -19.22 17.70 -3.65
CA LYS A 394 -18.70 18.21 -2.37
C LYS A 394 -17.21 18.00 -2.13
N TRP A 395 -16.56 17.12 -2.91
CA TRP A 395 -15.10 16.93 -2.91
C TRP A 395 -14.65 16.10 -4.11
N LEU A 396 -15.31 14.96 -4.36
CA LEU A 396 -14.86 13.97 -5.33
C LEU A 396 -14.76 14.54 -6.75
N ALA A 397 -15.83 15.13 -7.28
CA ALA A 397 -15.82 15.71 -8.62
C ALA A 397 -15.16 17.11 -8.68
N ALA A 398 -15.35 17.94 -7.64
CA ALA A 398 -14.88 19.33 -7.63
C ALA A 398 -13.35 19.46 -7.43
N GLU A 399 -12.75 18.58 -6.64
CA GLU A 399 -11.35 18.69 -6.21
C GLU A 399 -10.51 17.49 -6.65
N PHE A 400 -10.93 16.29 -6.25
CA PHE A 400 -10.07 15.10 -6.39
C PHE A 400 -10.03 14.57 -7.82
N GLN A 401 -11.18 14.41 -8.48
CA GLN A 401 -11.28 14.02 -9.89
C GLN A 401 -10.52 15.02 -10.77
N ARG A 402 -10.64 16.34 -10.55
CA ARG A 402 -9.86 17.36 -11.26
C ARG A 402 -8.33 17.16 -11.13
N THR A 403 -7.84 16.67 -9.99
CA THR A 403 -6.44 16.22 -9.90
C THR A 403 -6.21 15.04 -10.83
N LEU A 404 -6.95 13.94 -10.67
CA LEU A 404 -6.70 12.68 -11.39
C LEU A 404 -6.90 12.80 -12.92
N THR A 405 -7.70 13.76 -13.39
CA THR A 405 -7.89 14.03 -14.82
C THR A 405 -6.81 14.93 -15.43
N THR A 406 -5.94 15.55 -14.64
CA THR A 406 -4.90 16.47 -15.14
C THR A 406 -3.84 15.71 -15.95
N LEU A 407 -3.48 16.23 -17.13
CA LEU A 407 -2.37 15.76 -17.96
C LEU A 407 -1.72 16.98 -18.66
N GLY A 408 -0.54 17.38 -18.20
CA GLY A 408 0.21 18.51 -18.75
C GLY A 408 -0.32 19.90 -18.39
N LYS A 409 0.30 20.95 -18.95
CA LYS A 409 -0.08 22.35 -18.72
C LYS A 409 -1.31 22.68 -19.56
N ALA A 410 -2.43 22.91 -18.88
CA ALA A 410 -3.74 23.01 -19.53
C ALA A 410 -3.88 24.28 -20.39
N GLY A 411 -3.91 24.10 -21.72
CA GLY A 411 -4.46 25.09 -22.64
C GLY A 411 -5.98 25.08 -22.59
N ASN A 412 -6.58 25.90 -21.71
CA ASN A 412 -8.01 26.20 -21.57
C ASN A 412 -8.99 25.00 -21.48
N SER A 413 -8.51 23.79 -21.26
CA SER A 413 -9.34 22.59 -21.04
C SER A 413 -9.89 22.62 -19.61
N LEU A 414 -11.10 23.17 -19.44
CA LEU A 414 -11.92 22.85 -18.28
C LEU A 414 -12.12 21.33 -18.27
N GLY A 415 -11.63 20.65 -17.22
CA GLY A 415 -11.67 19.18 -17.16
C GLY A 415 -13.11 18.68 -17.28
N SER A 416 -13.42 17.94 -18.35
CA SER A 416 -14.80 17.52 -18.62
C SER A 416 -15.33 16.67 -17.47
N ALA A 417 -16.53 16.99 -17.01
CA ALA A 417 -17.26 16.22 -16.00
C ALA A 417 -17.67 14.81 -16.48
N GLU A 418 -17.40 14.50 -17.75
CA GLU A 418 -17.74 13.24 -18.43
C GLU A 418 -16.66 12.17 -18.31
N THR A 419 -15.43 12.50 -17.87
CA THR A 419 -14.36 11.50 -17.78
C THR A 419 -14.75 10.36 -16.83
N PRO A 420 -14.72 9.09 -17.30
CA PRO A 420 -15.11 7.95 -16.48
C PRO A 420 -14.21 7.80 -15.25
N LEU A 421 -14.83 7.54 -14.11
CA LEU A 421 -14.16 7.26 -12.84
C LEU A 421 -14.54 5.85 -12.39
N LEU A 422 -13.56 4.95 -12.38
CA LEU A 422 -13.75 3.53 -12.08
C LEU A 422 -13.15 3.25 -10.70
N LEU A 423 -14.00 3.04 -9.69
CA LEU A 423 -13.56 2.82 -8.32
C LEU A 423 -13.55 1.33 -7.99
N VAL A 424 -12.38 0.76 -7.71
CA VAL A 424 -12.20 -0.66 -7.39
C VAL A 424 -12.17 -0.84 -5.87
N TYR A 425 -13.15 -1.57 -5.35
CA TYR A 425 -13.30 -1.87 -3.92
C TYR A 425 -13.98 -3.24 -3.75
N PRO A 426 -13.51 -4.12 -2.84
CA PRO A 426 -14.10 -5.45 -2.69
C PRO A 426 -15.60 -5.43 -2.35
N SER A 427 -16.37 -6.23 -3.09
CA SER A 427 -17.75 -6.53 -2.71
C SER A 427 -17.81 -7.46 -1.50
N VAL A 428 -19.00 -7.62 -0.91
CA VAL A 428 -19.24 -8.63 0.13
C VAL A 428 -18.88 -10.03 -0.35
N ASP A 429 -19.13 -10.36 -1.62
CA ASP A 429 -18.82 -11.69 -2.16
C ASP A 429 -17.33 -11.89 -2.46
N ASP A 430 -16.65 -10.83 -2.92
CA ASP A 430 -15.19 -10.82 -3.10
C ASP A 430 -14.49 -11.14 -1.77
N VAL A 431 -14.95 -10.55 -0.66
CA VAL A 431 -14.41 -10.83 0.68
C VAL A 431 -14.80 -12.23 1.18
N ARG A 432 -16.07 -12.62 1.03
CA ARG A 432 -16.60 -13.93 1.47
C ARG A 432 -15.87 -15.11 0.80
N THR A 433 -15.50 -14.96 -0.46
CA THR A 433 -14.79 -15.98 -1.27
C THR A 433 -13.26 -15.83 -1.25
N SER A 434 -12.72 -14.92 -0.43
CA SER A 434 -11.28 -14.70 -0.32
C SER A 434 -10.55 -15.82 0.42
N LEU A 435 -9.22 -15.84 0.29
CA LEU A 435 -8.32 -16.78 0.98
C LEU A 435 -8.43 -16.71 2.51
N GLU A 436 -8.70 -15.54 3.08
CA GLU A 436 -8.89 -15.35 4.53
C GLU A 436 -10.37 -15.48 4.95
N GLY A 437 -11.31 -15.54 4.01
CA GLY A 437 -12.75 -15.42 4.27
C GLY A 437 -13.14 -14.03 4.79
N TYR A 438 -14.22 -13.96 5.58
CA TYR A 438 -14.67 -12.71 6.20
C TYR A 438 -13.60 -11.97 7.03
N PRO A 439 -12.66 -12.66 7.73
CA PRO A 439 -11.50 -12.02 8.37
C PRO A 439 -10.68 -11.05 7.50
N ALA A 440 -10.60 -11.20 6.17
CA ALA A 440 -9.96 -10.19 5.31
C ALA A 440 -10.61 -8.81 5.46
N GLY A 441 -11.92 -8.78 5.70
CA GLY A 441 -12.75 -7.59 5.89
C GLY A 441 -12.34 -6.71 7.06
N GLY A 442 -11.60 -7.23 8.05
CA GLY A 442 -11.00 -6.43 9.12
C GLY A 442 -9.92 -5.46 8.60
N SER A 443 -9.30 -5.75 7.45
CA SER A 443 -8.35 -4.87 6.75
C SER A 443 -9.02 -3.94 5.73
N LEU A 444 -10.36 -3.98 5.63
CA LEU A 444 -11.17 -3.22 4.68
C LEU A 444 -12.13 -2.22 5.36
N PRO A 445 -11.65 -1.25 6.18
CA PRO A 445 -12.54 -0.44 7.00
C PRO A 445 -13.33 0.61 6.19
N TYR A 446 -14.59 0.30 5.89
CA TYR A 446 -15.62 1.24 5.44
C TYR A 446 -16.85 1.09 6.33
N SER A 447 -17.12 2.06 7.22
CA SER A 447 -18.17 1.90 8.24
C SER A 447 -19.57 2.22 7.70
N ILE A 448 -20.60 1.56 8.23
CA ILE A 448 -22.00 1.81 7.85
C ILE A 448 -22.42 3.26 8.09
N GLN A 449 -21.92 3.89 9.16
CA GLN A 449 -22.14 5.30 9.50
C GLN A 449 -21.49 6.27 8.50
N THR A 450 -20.51 5.81 7.72
CA THR A 450 -19.93 6.54 6.58
C THR A 450 -20.71 6.22 5.31
N ALA A 451 -20.97 4.94 5.04
CA ALA A 451 -21.61 4.46 3.82
C ALA A 451 -23.02 5.05 3.61
N GLN A 452 -23.86 5.05 4.65
CA GLN A 452 -25.23 5.60 4.61
C GLN A 452 -25.27 7.08 4.21
N LYS A 453 -24.20 7.85 4.48
CA LYS A 453 -24.12 9.29 4.15
C LYS A 453 -23.73 9.58 2.70
N GLN A 454 -23.35 8.55 1.93
CA GLN A 454 -22.82 8.70 0.57
C GLN A 454 -23.16 7.52 -0.36
N LEU A 455 -24.37 6.95 -0.27
CA LEU A 455 -24.82 5.83 -1.12
C LEU A 455 -24.67 6.11 -2.63
N TRP A 456 -24.71 7.38 -3.05
CA TRP A 456 -24.41 7.81 -4.43
C TRP A 456 -23.08 7.28 -4.97
N LEU A 457 -22.09 7.08 -4.08
CA LEU A 457 -20.76 6.58 -4.40
C LEU A 457 -20.78 5.14 -4.92
N HIS A 458 -21.71 4.30 -4.45
CA HIS A 458 -21.71 2.87 -4.74
C HIS A 458 -21.95 2.59 -6.22
N SER A 459 -22.59 3.52 -6.93
CA SER A 459 -22.77 3.49 -8.40
C SER A 459 -21.44 3.50 -9.20
N TYR A 460 -20.33 3.90 -8.58
CA TYR A 460 -18.98 3.93 -9.17
C TYR A 460 -18.17 2.64 -8.90
N PHE A 461 -18.70 1.67 -8.15
CA PHE A 461 -17.91 0.52 -7.68
C PHE A 461 -17.76 -0.62 -8.70
N HIS A 462 -16.57 -1.22 -8.65
CA HIS A 462 -16.08 -2.31 -9.47
C HIS A 462 -15.39 -3.34 -8.55
N HIS A 463 -15.54 -4.63 -8.88
CA HIS A 463 -15.03 -5.75 -8.10
C HIS A 463 -13.50 -5.76 -8.01
N TRP A 464 -12.98 -6.40 -6.97
CA TRP A 464 -11.59 -6.84 -6.97
C TRP A 464 -11.43 -8.09 -7.85
N ARG A 465 -10.77 -7.95 -9.00
CA ARG A 465 -10.39 -9.05 -9.90
C ARG A 465 -8.91 -8.88 -10.27
N ALA A 466 -8.14 -9.95 -10.15
CA ALA A 466 -6.70 -9.95 -10.35
C ALA A 466 -6.21 -11.32 -10.85
N GLU A 467 -6.90 -11.92 -11.83
CA GLU A 467 -6.48 -13.16 -12.49
C GLU A 467 -5.11 -13.01 -13.16
N THR A 468 -4.82 -11.82 -13.71
CA THR A 468 -3.51 -11.43 -14.28
C THR A 468 -2.34 -11.70 -13.32
N SER A 469 -2.57 -11.61 -12.01
CA SER A 469 -1.57 -11.85 -10.97
C SER A 469 -1.94 -12.99 -10.01
N GLY A 470 -2.98 -13.78 -10.33
CA GLY A 470 -3.45 -14.92 -9.53
C GLY A 470 -3.99 -14.54 -8.13
N ARG A 471 -4.49 -13.31 -7.98
CA ARG A 471 -4.75 -12.67 -6.68
C ARG A 471 -6.20 -12.21 -6.46
N SER A 472 -7.16 -12.63 -7.29
CA SER A 472 -8.60 -12.33 -7.07
C SER A 472 -9.09 -12.72 -5.68
N SER A 473 -8.61 -13.83 -5.13
CA SER A 473 -8.95 -14.27 -3.76
C SER A 473 -8.05 -13.67 -2.67
N ALA A 474 -7.00 -12.92 -3.03
CA ALA A 474 -6.06 -12.31 -2.09
C ALA A 474 -6.42 -10.81 -1.89
N MET A 475 -7.24 -10.52 -0.88
CA MET A 475 -7.90 -9.21 -0.75
C MET A 475 -6.94 -8.01 -0.75
N PRO A 476 -7.30 -6.90 -1.41
CA PRO A 476 -6.39 -5.78 -1.63
C PRO A 476 -6.24 -4.92 -0.38
N HIS A 477 -5.02 -4.89 0.15
CA HIS A 477 -4.57 -3.85 1.07
C HIS A 477 -3.52 -2.91 0.42
N ILE A 478 -3.10 -3.19 -0.81
CA ILE A 478 -2.60 -2.20 -1.76
C ILE A 478 -3.65 -1.09 -2.00
N LYS A 479 -3.19 0.11 -2.39
CA LYS A 479 -4.01 1.19 -2.95
C LYS A 479 -3.33 1.69 -4.21
N ILE A 480 -4.06 1.86 -5.31
CA ILE A 480 -3.55 2.29 -6.62
C ILE A 480 -4.47 3.36 -7.21
N TYR A 481 -3.89 4.38 -7.84
CA TYR A 481 -4.57 5.31 -8.72
C TYR A 481 -3.84 5.30 -10.07
N THR A 482 -4.58 5.38 -11.17
CA THR A 482 -3.99 5.37 -12.52
C THR A 482 -4.93 6.01 -13.55
N ARG A 483 -4.38 6.38 -14.70
CA ARG A 483 -5.10 6.90 -15.86
C ARG A 483 -4.85 6.01 -17.08
N ALA A 484 -5.82 5.17 -17.43
CA ALA A 484 -5.70 4.23 -18.55
C ALA A 484 -6.23 4.83 -19.86
N SER A 485 -5.81 4.25 -20.98
CA SER A 485 -6.38 4.50 -22.31
C SER A 485 -7.81 3.91 -22.41
N PRO A 486 -8.63 4.33 -23.40
CA PRO A 486 -10.01 3.84 -23.53
C PRO A 486 -10.13 2.32 -23.78
N ASP A 487 -9.09 1.72 -24.33
CA ASP A 487 -8.90 0.28 -24.57
C ASP A 487 -8.08 -0.41 -23.48
N PHE A 488 -7.65 0.33 -22.45
CA PHE A 488 -6.83 -0.10 -21.31
C PHE A 488 -5.44 -0.69 -21.64
N SER A 489 -4.98 -0.59 -22.90
CA SER A 489 -3.64 -1.07 -23.32
C SER A 489 -2.47 -0.23 -22.81
N GLN A 490 -2.72 1.02 -22.43
CA GLN A 490 -1.71 2.00 -22.02
C GLN A 490 -2.14 2.76 -20.76
N LEU A 491 -1.17 3.23 -19.98
CA LEU A 491 -1.42 4.18 -18.89
C LEU A 491 -0.62 5.47 -19.14
N ALA A 492 -1.27 6.62 -18.94
CA ALA A 492 -0.63 7.94 -18.95
C ALA A 492 0.05 8.25 -17.60
N TRP A 493 -0.37 7.57 -16.53
CA TRP A 493 0.38 7.47 -15.28
C TRP A 493 -0.18 6.38 -14.37
N PHE A 494 0.64 5.92 -13.43
CA PHE A 494 0.30 4.97 -12.36
C PHE A 494 0.77 5.54 -11.02
N LEU A 495 0.17 5.12 -9.91
CA LEU A 495 0.55 5.49 -8.55
C LEU A 495 0.00 4.46 -7.57
N VAL A 496 0.83 3.59 -7.00
CA VAL A 496 0.48 2.90 -5.74
C VAL A 496 0.62 3.89 -4.56
N THR A 497 -0.03 3.70 -3.42
CA THR A 497 0.09 4.60 -2.24
C THR A 497 -0.39 3.94 -0.95
N SER A 498 -0.10 4.55 0.21
CA SER A 498 -0.85 4.27 1.43
C SER A 498 -2.18 5.05 1.50
N ALA A 499 -2.37 6.10 0.70
CA ALA A 499 -3.57 6.94 0.75
C ALA A 499 -4.83 6.20 0.26
N ASN A 500 -5.80 6.03 1.16
CA ASN A 500 -7.14 5.54 0.84
C ASN A 500 -8.03 6.66 0.30
N LEU A 501 -9.21 6.34 -0.25
CA LEU A 501 -10.16 7.32 -0.78
C LEU A 501 -10.82 8.12 0.36
N SER A 502 -10.13 9.16 0.83
CA SER A 502 -10.58 10.02 1.93
C SER A 502 -9.96 11.42 1.88
N LYS A 503 -10.70 12.40 2.42
CA LYS A 503 -10.21 13.77 2.64
C LYS A 503 -9.07 13.84 3.68
N ALA A 504 -8.98 12.87 4.59
CA ALA A 504 -7.90 12.80 5.57
C ALA A 504 -6.54 12.53 4.90
N ALA A 505 -6.52 11.56 3.98
CA ALA A 505 -5.33 11.09 3.28
C ALA A 505 -4.88 12.03 2.15
N TRP A 506 -5.83 12.51 1.35
CA TRP A 506 -5.57 13.32 0.15
C TRP A 506 -5.65 14.83 0.38
N GLY A 507 -6.27 15.23 1.48
CA GLY A 507 -6.61 16.61 1.83
C GLY A 507 -7.89 17.13 1.15
N ALA A 508 -8.32 18.32 1.58
CA ALA A 508 -9.43 19.07 1.01
C ALA A 508 -9.22 20.58 1.16
N LEU A 509 -9.84 21.35 0.27
CA LEU A 509 -9.77 22.80 0.25
C LEU A 509 -10.66 23.42 1.35
N GLU A 510 -10.09 24.36 2.09
CA GLU A 510 -10.77 25.23 3.07
C GLU A 510 -10.70 26.70 2.59
N LYS A 511 -11.50 27.57 3.22
CA LYS A 511 -11.47 29.04 3.05
C LYS A 511 -11.46 29.50 1.58
N ASN A 512 -12.54 29.21 0.85
CA ASN A 512 -12.71 29.62 -0.55
C ASN A 512 -11.52 29.22 -1.45
N ASN A 513 -11.01 28.00 -1.26
CA ASN A 513 -9.88 27.42 -2.00
C ASN A 513 -8.52 28.11 -1.78
N THR A 514 -8.35 28.91 -0.72
CA THR A 514 -7.08 29.57 -0.36
C THR A 514 -6.23 28.78 0.65
N GLN A 515 -6.78 27.71 1.21
CA GLN A 515 -6.13 26.85 2.20
C GLN A 515 -6.35 25.37 1.85
N MET A 516 -5.32 24.53 2.03
CA MET A 516 -5.37 23.09 1.82
C MET A 516 -5.17 22.38 3.15
N MET A 517 -6.18 21.63 3.61
CA MET A 517 -6.16 20.92 4.89
C MET A 517 -5.87 19.44 4.66
N VAL A 518 -4.89 18.88 5.36
CA VAL A 518 -4.47 17.46 5.29
C VAL A 518 -4.38 16.93 6.71
N LEU A 519 -4.82 15.69 6.95
CA LEU A 519 -4.89 15.10 8.30
C LEU A 519 -3.89 13.97 8.53
N ASP A 520 -3.59 13.19 7.50
CA ASP A 520 -2.76 11.99 7.62
C ASP A 520 -1.33 12.20 7.14
N ILE A 521 -0.44 11.35 7.64
CA ILE A 521 0.90 11.15 7.05
C ILE A 521 0.82 9.96 6.09
N ASN A 522 0.86 10.19 4.77
CA ASN A 522 0.78 9.15 3.73
C ASN A 522 1.98 9.15 2.76
N ASN A 523 2.12 8.05 2.02
CA ASN A 523 3.34 7.62 1.36
C ASN A 523 3.31 7.52 -0.17
N ILE A 524 4.52 7.25 -0.67
CA ILE A 524 5.20 7.82 -1.83
C ILE A 524 5.56 6.72 -2.84
N PHE A 525 5.29 6.92 -4.13
CA PHE A 525 5.51 5.86 -5.12
C PHE A 525 5.64 6.38 -6.56
N PRO A 526 6.09 5.51 -7.51
CA PRO A 526 6.38 5.93 -8.86
C PRO A 526 5.17 6.37 -9.68
N MET A 527 5.08 7.68 -9.90
CA MET A 527 4.44 8.23 -11.09
C MET A 527 5.40 8.12 -12.28
N SER A 528 5.22 7.10 -13.12
CA SER A 528 5.78 7.05 -14.48
C SER A 528 4.82 7.77 -15.44
N THR A 529 5.33 8.56 -16.39
CA THR A 529 4.51 9.37 -17.33
C THR A 529 4.16 8.65 -18.64
N THR A 530 4.82 7.53 -18.91
CA THR A 530 4.43 6.50 -19.89
C THR A 530 4.78 5.14 -19.27
N SER A 531 3.86 4.17 -19.28
CA SER A 531 4.08 2.91 -18.57
C SER A 531 3.61 1.66 -19.33
N THR A 532 3.85 1.64 -20.64
CA THR A 532 3.73 0.45 -21.49
C THR A 532 4.60 -0.69 -20.93
N GLY A 533 4.00 -1.80 -20.50
CA GLY A 533 4.72 -2.92 -19.87
C GLY A 533 4.88 -2.81 -18.35
N LEU A 534 4.24 -1.85 -17.68
CA LEU A 534 4.10 -1.86 -16.23
C LEU A 534 3.08 -2.95 -15.80
N PRO A 535 3.43 -3.86 -14.87
CA PRO A 535 2.51 -4.89 -14.40
C PRO A 535 1.45 -4.29 -13.48
N VAL A 536 0.29 -3.92 -14.04
CA VAL A 536 -0.91 -3.61 -13.24
C VAL A 536 -1.35 -4.88 -12.51
N PRO A 537 -1.47 -4.87 -11.18
CA PRO A 537 -1.62 -6.12 -10.41
C PRO A 537 -3.07 -6.63 -10.34
N PHE A 538 -4.01 -5.93 -10.97
CA PHE A 538 -5.43 -6.26 -11.04
C PHE A 538 -5.92 -6.12 -12.49
N ASP A 539 -7.05 -6.74 -12.81
CA ASP A 539 -7.51 -6.90 -14.19
C ASP A 539 -8.10 -5.61 -14.76
N LEU A 540 -7.86 -5.39 -16.06
CA LEU A 540 -8.40 -4.28 -16.84
C LEU A 540 -9.18 -4.82 -18.06
N PRO A 541 -10.35 -4.27 -18.41
CA PRO A 541 -11.09 -3.23 -17.70
C PRO A 541 -11.65 -3.72 -16.34
N PRO A 542 -11.76 -2.85 -15.32
CA PRO A 542 -12.41 -3.19 -14.05
C PRO A 542 -13.86 -3.68 -14.24
N HIS A 543 -14.22 -4.81 -13.62
CA HIS A 543 -15.57 -5.36 -13.71
C HIS A 543 -16.54 -4.63 -12.76
N ARG A 544 -17.57 -3.95 -13.30
CA ARG A 544 -18.54 -3.20 -12.48
C ARG A 544 -19.38 -4.10 -11.58
N TYR A 545 -19.80 -3.59 -10.42
CA TYR A 545 -20.81 -4.24 -9.59
C TYR A 545 -22.13 -4.46 -10.36
N SER A 546 -22.82 -5.57 -10.10
CA SER A 546 -24.21 -5.77 -10.54
C SER A 546 -25.20 -5.06 -9.61
N SER A 547 -26.49 -5.12 -9.93
CA SER A 547 -27.57 -4.61 -9.06
C SER A 547 -27.79 -5.40 -7.77
N ARG A 548 -27.09 -6.54 -7.59
CA ARG A 548 -27.15 -7.37 -6.37
C ARG A 548 -25.93 -7.18 -5.46
N ASP A 549 -24.81 -6.70 -6.01
CA ASP A 549 -23.58 -6.54 -5.27
C ASP A 549 -23.68 -5.41 -4.25
N GLN A 550 -23.00 -5.60 -3.12
CA GLN A 550 -22.87 -4.61 -2.06
C GLN A 550 -21.38 -4.44 -1.75
N PRO A 551 -20.92 -3.22 -1.44
CA PRO A 551 -19.56 -3.02 -0.95
C PRO A 551 -19.38 -3.73 0.39
N TRP A 552 -18.16 -4.19 0.66
CA TRP A 552 -17.82 -4.61 2.02
C TRP A 552 -18.02 -3.46 3.04
N ILE A 553 -18.70 -3.74 4.14
CA ILE A 553 -18.93 -2.81 5.25
C ILE A 553 -18.57 -3.55 6.55
N TRP A 554 -17.39 -3.24 7.10
CA TRP A 554 -16.76 -4.07 8.15
C TRP A 554 -17.54 -4.16 9.48
N ASN A 555 -18.45 -3.22 9.77
CA ASN A 555 -19.17 -3.14 11.04
C ASN A 555 -20.69 -3.39 10.92
N ILE A 556 -21.11 -4.24 9.99
CA ILE A 556 -22.44 -4.89 9.97
C ILE A 556 -22.27 -6.42 9.85
N PRO A 557 -23.21 -7.24 10.34
CA PRO A 557 -23.10 -8.69 10.24
C PRO A 557 -23.42 -9.24 8.84
N TYR A 558 -22.72 -10.30 8.44
CA TYR A 558 -23.01 -11.09 7.23
C TYR A 558 -23.19 -12.56 7.62
N THR A 559 -24.45 -13.00 7.65
CA THR A 559 -24.88 -14.32 8.16
C THR A 559 -25.68 -15.14 7.14
N GLN A 560 -25.89 -14.62 5.92
CA GLN A 560 -26.75 -15.24 4.90
C GLN A 560 -26.07 -16.39 4.14
N ALA A 561 -24.74 -16.38 4.08
CA ALA A 561 -23.91 -17.43 3.49
C ALA A 561 -22.58 -17.51 4.25
N PRO A 562 -21.94 -18.69 4.34
CA PRO A 562 -20.62 -18.81 4.92
C PRO A 562 -19.52 -18.28 3.99
N ASP A 563 -18.38 -17.95 4.59
CA ASP A 563 -17.12 -17.73 3.89
C ASP A 563 -16.41 -19.04 3.51
N THR A 564 -15.25 -18.89 2.84
CA THR A 564 -14.30 -19.96 2.46
C THR A 564 -13.98 -20.94 3.60
N HIS A 565 -14.12 -20.53 4.86
CA HIS A 565 -13.76 -21.31 6.05
C HIS A 565 -14.99 -21.79 6.86
N GLY A 566 -16.19 -21.64 6.29
CA GLY A 566 -17.45 -22.04 6.95
C GLY A 566 -17.98 -21.03 7.98
N ASN A 567 -17.38 -19.85 8.10
CA ASN A 567 -17.71 -18.86 9.13
C ASN A 567 -18.69 -17.80 8.63
N VAL A 568 -19.33 -17.11 9.59
CA VAL A 568 -20.15 -15.91 9.35
C VAL A 568 -19.48 -14.69 10.00
N TRP A 569 -19.71 -13.51 9.45
CA TRP A 569 -19.21 -12.27 10.03
C TRP A 569 -20.20 -11.69 11.02
N VAL A 570 -19.79 -11.56 12.28
CA VAL A 570 -20.56 -10.86 13.33
C VAL A 570 -19.61 -9.93 14.07
N PRO A 571 -19.52 -8.63 13.68
CA PRO A 571 -18.68 -7.66 14.37
C PRO A 571 -19.29 -7.31 15.74
N SER A 572 -18.43 -6.86 16.66
CA SER A 572 -18.76 -6.51 18.06
C SER A 572 -19.47 -5.17 18.22
#